data_AF-A0A7Y8ILN4-F1
#
_entry.id   AF-A0A7Y8ILN4-F1
#
_cell.length_a   1.000
_cell.length_b   1.000
_cell.length_c   1.000
_cell.angle_alpha   90.00
_cell.angle_beta   90.00
_cell.angle_gamma   90.00
#
_symmetry.space_group_name_H-M   'P 1'
#
loop_
_entity.id
_entity.type
_entity.pdbx_description
1 polymer ?
#
loop_
_entity_poly.entity_id
_entity_poly.type
_entity_poly.pdbx_seq_one_letter_code
_entity_poly.pdbx_strand_id
1 'polypeptide(L)'
;MSKQASALDGLIHLAQAAAEAGEDWLTLLRRQWIPAWIREYPRAALVESIGEWGVRSPTPEEDMAAAMEAAVLAALAEAGYR
;
A
#
# COMPACT_ATOMS: atom_id res chain seq x y z
N MET A 1 -19.05 -6.13 -12.48
CA MET A 1 -17.71 -5.68 -12.93
C MET A 1 -16.72 -6.22 -11.92
N SER A 2 -15.86 -7.16 -12.29
CA SER A 2 -14.81 -7.65 -11.40
C SER A 2 -13.86 -6.48 -11.15
N LYS A 3 -13.81 -5.98 -9.91
CA LYS A 3 -12.87 -4.95 -9.48
C LYS A 3 -11.48 -5.55 -9.75
N GLN A 4 -10.72 -5.03 -10.72
CA GLN A 4 -9.32 -5.43 -10.84
C GLN A 4 -8.66 -5.09 -9.52
N ALA A 5 -7.90 -6.03 -8.95
CA ALA A 5 -7.18 -5.77 -7.72
C ALA A 5 -6.26 -4.57 -7.97
N SER A 6 -6.41 -3.54 -7.15
CA SER A 6 -5.62 -2.32 -7.27
C SER A 6 -4.14 -2.64 -7.05
N ALA A 7 -3.26 -1.76 -7.51
CA ALA A 7 -1.84 -1.85 -7.16
C ALA A 7 -1.67 -1.98 -5.63
N LEU A 8 -2.43 -1.19 -4.87
CA LEU A 8 -2.34 -1.22 -3.42
C LEU A 8 -2.81 -2.55 -2.81
N ASP A 9 -3.75 -3.26 -3.45
CA ASP A 9 -4.25 -4.56 -2.96
C ASP A 9 -3.13 -5.59 -2.89
N GLY A 10 -2.27 -5.66 -3.92
CA GLY A 10 -1.15 -6.60 -3.94
C GLY A 10 -0.16 -6.34 -2.79
N LEU A 11 0.10 -5.07 -2.49
CA LEU A 11 0.96 -4.66 -1.39
C LEU A 11 0.36 -5.01 -0.02
N ILE A 12 -0.95 -4.84 0.14
CA ILE A 12 -1.68 -5.18 1.37
C ILE A 12 -1.63 -6.70 1.61
N HIS A 13 -1.92 -7.51 0.60
CA HIS A 13 -1.88 -8.98 0.73
C HIS A 13 -0.48 -9.48 1.10
N LEU A 14 0.57 -8.87 0.52
CA LEU A 14 1.94 -9.20 0.87
C LEU A 14 2.27 -8.86 2.34
N ALA A 15 1.82 -7.70 2.80
CA ALA A 15 2.02 -7.30 4.19
C ALA A 15 1.26 -8.18 5.19
N GLN A 16 0.02 -8.59 4.86
CA GLN A 16 -0.76 -9.55 5.65
C GLN A 16 -0.04 -10.90 5.76
N ALA A 17 0.42 -11.46 4.64
CA ALA A 17 1.12 -12.74 4.61
C ALA A 17 2.43 -12.70 5.44
N ALA A 18 3.18 -11.59 5.38
CA ALA A 18 4.38 -11.42 6.19
C ALA A 18 4.05 -11.27 7.68
N ALA A 19 2.98 -10.56 8.03
CA ALA A 19 2.52 -10.44 9.42
C ALA A 19 2.10 -11.81 9.98
N GLU A 20 1.41 -12.64 9.19
CA GLU A 20 1.06 -14.02 9.57
C GLU A 20 2.28 -14.92 9.76
N ALA A 21 3.34 -14.71 8.98
CA ALA A 21 4.60 -15.43 9.10
C ALA A 21 5.46 -14.97 10.30
N GLY A 22 5.08 -13.89 11.00
CA GLY A 22 5.86 -13.32 12.09
C GLY A 22 7.09 -12.53 11.63
N GLU A 23 7.13 -12.13 10.36
CA GLU A 23 8.18 -11.29 9.81
C GLU A 23 7.98 -9.82 10.24
N ASP A 24 9.08 -9.06 10.27
CA ASP A 24 9.03 -7.60 10.44
C ASP A 24 8.57 -6.93 9.14
N TRP A 25 7.28 -7.13 8.83
CA TRP A 25 6.63 -6.67 7.62
C TRP A 25 6.68 -5.15 7.48
N LEU A 26 6.67 -4.39 8.59
CA LEU A 26 6.72 -2.94 8.55
C LEU A 26 8.10 -2.45 8.08
N THR A 27 9.17 -3.10 8.51
CA THR A 27 10.51 -2.84 7.99
C THR A 27 10.61 -3.19 6.50
N LEU A 28 10.05 -4.33 6.07
CA LEU A 28 10.05 -4.75 4.66
C LEU A 28 9.24 -3.79 3.77
N LEU A 29 8.06 -3.38 4.25
CA LEU A 29 7.16 -2.44 3.58
C LEU A 29 7.87 -1.13 3.26
N ARG A 30 8.49 -0.51 4.27
CA ARG A 30 9.16 0.79 4.14
C ARG A 30 10.45 0.72 3.31
N ARG A 31 11.25 -0.33 3.49
CA ARG A 31 12.59 -0.40 2.88
C ARG A 31 12.61 -1.01 1.48
N GLN A 32 11.63 -1.86 1.15
CA GLN A 32 11.68 -2.66 -0.06
C GLN A 32 10.41 -2.52 -0.89
N TRP A 33 9.26 -2.83 -0.31
CA TRP A 33 8.04 -2.95 -1.11
C TRP A 33 7.55 -1.60 -1.63
N ILE A 34 7.34 -0.58 -0.78
CA ILE A 34 6.91 0.75 -1.24
C ILE A 34 7.86 1.34 -2.29
N PRO A 35 9.19 1.37 -2.08
CA PRO A 35 10.12 1.86 -3.10
C PRO A 35 10.05 1.08 -4.43
N ALA A 36 9.86 -0.25 -4.38
CA ALA A 36 9.71 -1.06 -5.58
C ALA A 36 8.40 -0.72 -6.32
N TRP A 37 7.28 -0.64 -5.60
CA TRP A 37 5.99 -0.26 -6.16
C TRP A 37 6.01 1.12 -6.82
N ILE A 38 6.62 2.12 -6.19
CA ILE A 38 6.76 3.47 -6.77
C ILE A 38 7.57 3.45 -8.08
N ARG A 39 8.55 2.54 -8.20
CA ARG A 39 9.37 2.41 -9.39
C ARG A 39 8.67 1.66 -10.52
N GLU A 40 7.88 0.65 -10.16
CA GLU A 40 7.25 -0.28 -11.11
C GLU A 40 5.93 0.24 -11.67
N TYR A 41 5.22 1.07 -10.93
CA TYR A 41 3.87 1.52 -11.30
C TYR A 41 3.82 3.01 -11.67
N PRO A 42 3.02 3.38 -12.69
CA PRO A 42 2.77 4.79 -13.00
C PRO A 42 2.17 5.52 -11.79
N ARG A 43 2.62 6.76 -11.53
CA ARG A 43 2.11 7.59 -10.42
C ARG A 43 0.58 7.66 -10.41
N ALA A 44 -0.05 7.88 -11.57
CA ALA A 44 -1.50 8.00 -11.68
C ALA A 44 -2.25 6.75 -11.17
N ALA A 45 -1.71 5.55 -11.44
CA ALA A 45 -2.28 4.29 -10.96
C ALA A 45 -2.15 4.14 -9.44
N LEU A 46 -1.03 4.60 -8.86
CA LEU A 46 -0.83 4.61 -7.41
C LEU A 46 -1.77 5.59 -6.70
N VAL A 47 -1.92 6.81 -7.25
CA VAL A 47 -2.87 7.84 -6.79
C VAL A 47 -4.30 7.28 -6.78
N GLU A 48 -4.73 6.68 -7.89
CA GLU A 48 -6.05 6.05 -8.02
C GLU A 48 -6.24 4.95 -6.96
N SER A 49 -5.27 4.03 -6.84
CA SER A 49 -5.34 2.93 -5.88
C SER A 49 -5.41 3.40 -4.42
N ILE A 50 -4.68 4.47 -4.05
CA ILE A 50 -4.78 5.06 -2.70
C ILE A 50 -6.18 5.64 -2.47
N GLY A 51 -6.74 6.30 -3.48
CA GLY A 51 -8.10 6.86 -3.40
C GLY A 51 -9.18 5.78 -3.23
N GLU A 52 -9.01 4.60 -3.82
CA GLU A 52 -9.94 3.47 -3.65
C GLU A 52 -10.02 2.95 -2.21
N TRP A 53 -8.92 3.07 -1.46
CA TRP A 53 -8.82 2.66 -0.05
C TRP A 53 -9.32 3.74 0.93
N GLY A 54 -9.96 4.79 0.43
CA GLY A 54 -10.57 5.84 1.27
C GLY A 54 -9.55 6.75 1.96
N VAL A 55 -8.26 6.62 1.62
CA VAL A 55 -7.21 7.55 2.03
C VAL A 55 -7.21 8.75 1.10
N ARG A 56 -6.84 9.93 1.61
CA ARG A 56 -6.61 11.11 0.78
C ARG A 56 -5.56 10.77 -0.28
N SER A 57 -6.00 10.76 -1.53
CA SER A 57 -5.13 10.57 -2.68
C SER A 57 -4.08 11.68 -2.76
N PRO A 58 -2.78 11.36 -2.93
CA PRO A 58 -1.74 12.37 -2.90
C PRO A 58 -1.73 13.25 -4.15
N THR A 59 -1.47 14.57 -4.00
CA THR A 59 -1.18 15.49 -5.11
C THR A 59 0.24 15.26 -5.65
N PRO A 60 0.63 15.84 -6.82
CA PRO A 60 1.98 15.69 -7.36
C PRO A 60 3.12 16.06 -6.41
N GLU A 61 2.89 17.01 -5.51
CA GLU A 61 3.86 17.51 -4.52
C GLU A 61 3.87 16.69 -3.23
N GLU A 62 2.85 15.87 -3.00
CA GLU A 62 2.72 15.05 -1.79
C GLU A 62 3.56 13.76 -1.89
N ASP A 63 4.12 13.37 -0.74
CA ASP A 63 4.98 12.19 -0.60
C ASP A 63 4.17 10.90 -0.84
N MET A 64 4.41 10.28 -2.00
CA MET A 64 3.76 9.04 -2.39
C MET A 64 4.09 7.88 -1.45
N ALA A 65 5.33 7.81 -0.94
CA ALA A 65 5.72 6.73 -0.06
C ALA A 65 4.94 6.80 1.26
N ALA A 66 4.82 8.01 1.82
CA ALA A 66 4.03 8.24 3.03
C ALA A 66 2.53 7.93 2.82
N ALA A 67 1.97 8.30 1.66
CA ALA A 67 0.57 8.03 1.35
C ALA A 67 0.29 6.52 1.15
N MET A 68 1.17 5.81 0.44
CA MET A 68 1.09 4.35 0.29
C MET A 68 1.22 3.65 1.63
N GLU A 69 2.18 4.06 2.47
CA GLU A 69 2.35 3.52 3.82
C GLU A 69 1.08 3.70 4.64
N ALA A 70 0.53 4.91 4.70
CA ALA A 70 -0.69 5.20 5.46
C ALA A 70 -1.87 4.33 5.00
N ALA A 71 -2.01 4.10 3.69
CA ALA A 71 -3.09 3.28 3.15
C ALA A 71 -2.92 1.79 3.48
N VAL A 72 -1.70 1.25 3.41
CA VAL A 72 -1.42 -0.12 3.87
C VAL A 72 -1.68 -0.27 5.37
N LEU A 73 -1.25 0.69 6.19
CA LEU A 73 -1.48 0.68 7.64
C LEU A 73 -2.97 0.72 7.98
N ALA A 74 -3.75 1.54 7.28
CA ALA A 74 -5.21 1.58 7.47
C ALA A 74 -5.86 0.24 7.12
N ALA A 75 -5.52 -0.34 5.96
CA ALA A 75 -6.07 -1.62 5.52
C ALA A 75 -5.70 -2.77 6.47
N LEU A 76 -4.47 -2.80 6.97
CA LEU A 76 -4.02 -3.81 7.93
C LEU A 76 -4.71 -3.66 9.29
N ALA A 77 -4.92 -2.43 9.75
CA ALA A 77 -5.66 -2.17 10.98
C ALA A 77 -7.12 -2.61 10.86
N GLU A 78 -7.78 -2.36 9.72
CA GLU A 78 -9.13 -2.88 9.43
C GLU A 78 -9.19 -4.40 9.42
N ALA A 79 -8.12 -5.07 8.96
CA ALA A 79 -7.99 -6.51 8.95
C ALA A 79 -7.51 -7.12 10.30
N GLY A 80 -7.23 -6.30 11.31
CA GLY A 80 -6.85 -6.74 12.65
C GLY A 80 -5.36 -6.95 12.90
N TYR A 81 -4.49 -6.58 11.96
CA TYR A 81 -3.04 -6.55 12.15
C TYR A 81 -2.62 -5.24 12.82
N ARG A 82 -1.64 -5.31 13.75
CA ARG A 82 -1.14 -4.16 14.52
C ARG A 82 0.37 -4.02 14.38
#